data_AF-A0A3L7NVS7-F1
#
_entry.id   AF-A0A3L7NVS7-F1
#
_cell.length_a   1.000
_cell.length_b   1.000
_cell.length_c   1.000
_cell.angle_alpha   90.00
_cell.angle_beta   90.00
_cell.angle_gamma   90.00
#
_symmetry.space_group_name_H-M   'P 1'
#
loop_
_entity.id
_entity.type
_entity.pdbx_description
1 polymer ?
#
loop_
_entity_poly.entity_id
_entity_poly.type
_entity_poly.pdbx_seq_one_letter_code
_entity_poly.pdbx_strand_id
1 'polypeptide(L)'
;MLPVGLSRSFWGDPWWVAPFFSKNRLEIKCLTGTRATSAGACQVMENAVMISQIFSPASYRFCAMGLLLCSPLLFATGCGGVDYKARGIVKGKVKTGGKSLTSGNVMFVNKEGISASSSISADGDYTMTDAPLGDCTVTVVVNKLPMDPNVKGRLSGKGAGPKMPDGPRMPGAEAPAGMSAASMPKTIVPIDEKFAKPETSGLKFTVIKGEQTYNIEL
;
A
#
# COMPACT_ATOMS: atom_id res chain seq x y z
N MET A 1 20.40 59.68 -8.10
CA MET A 1 19.85 59.89 -6.74
C MET A 1 19.34 58.56 -6.23
N LEU A 2 20.00 58.06 -5.19
CA LEU A 2 19.74 56.85 -4.37
C LEU A 2 18.52 57.07 -3.45
N PRO A 3 17.94 56.08 -2.69
CA PRO A 3 18.61 54.88 -2.12
C PRO A 3 17.83 53.53 -2.23
N VAL A 4 18.47 52.36 -2.41
CA VAL A 4 19.10 51.44 -1.42
C VAL A 4 18.41 51.35 -0.04
N GLY A 5 17.53 50.36 0.12
CA GLY A 5 17.10 49.80 1.42
C GLY A 5 17.52 48.33 1.47
N LEU A 6 18.61 47.95 2.15
CA LEU A 6 18.77 47.71 3.59
C LEU A 6 18.10 46.43 4.10
N SER A 7 18.84 45.34 3.95
CA SER A 7 19.11 44.26 4.92
C SER A 7 18.14 44.09 6.11
N ARG A 8 17.50 42.92 6.19
CA ARG A 8 17.14 42.29 7.45
C ARG A 8 17.51 40.81 7.43
N SER A 9 18.66 40.54 8.03
CA SER A 9 19.11 39.25 8.53
C SER A 9 18.10 38.76 9.58
N PHE A 10 17.46 37.62 9.33
CA PHE A 10 16.63 36.92 10.32
C PHE A 10 17.44 35.74 10.86
N TRP A 11 18.11 35.97 11.98
CA TRP A 11 18.74 34.96 12.83
C TRP A 11 17.79 34.64 14.00
N GLY A 12 17.61 33.36 14.32
CA GLY A 12 16.86 32.84 15.48
C GLY A 12 15.73 31.89 15.05
N ASP A 13 15.61 30.62 15.47
CA ASP A 13 16.21 29.87 16.59
C ASP A 13 16.21 28.36 16.28
N PRO A 14 17.20 27.57 16.75
CA PRO A 14 17.17 26.11 16.68
C PRO A 14 16.31 25.53 17.82
N TRP A 15 15.08 25.14 17.49
CA TRP A 15 14.21 24.40 18.41
C TRP A 15 14.71 22.97 18.58
N TRP A 16 15.33 22.70 19.73
CA TRP A 16 15.53 21.37 20.28
C TRP A 16 14.19 20.76 20.67
N VAL A 17 13.74 19.71 19.98
CA VAL A 17 12.64 18.87 20.43
C VAL A 17 13.22 17.54 20.90
N ALA A 18 13.17 17.33 22.22
CA ALA A 18 13.55 16.09 22.88
C ALA A 18 12.57 14.94 22.51
N PRO A 19 13.04 13.69 22.32
CA PRO A 19 12.15 12.57 22.13
C PRO A 19 11.58 12.09 23.48
N PHE A 20 10.26 12.25 23.62
CA PHE A 20 9.45 11.67 24.69
C PHE A 20 9.34 10.14 24.47
N PHE A 21 10.10 9.38 25.25
CA PHE A 21 10.16 7.92 25.17
C PHE A 21 8.94 7.32 25.88
N SER A 22 7.80 7.20 25.17
CA SER A 22 6.60 6.52 25.67
C SER A 22 6.72 5.01 25.46
N LYS A 23 6.80 4.30 26.59
CA LYS A 23 6.96 2.84 26.70
C LYS A 23 5.57 2.18 26.61
N ASN A 24 4.97 2.14 25.42
CA ASN A 24 3.73 1.40 25.21
C ASN A 24 3.99 -0.06 24.84
N ARG A 25 3.64 -0.91 25.80
CA ARG A 25 3.62 -2.37 25.81
C ARG A 25 2.53 -2.86 24.85
N LEU A 26 2.92 -3.34 23.67
CA LEU A 26 2.02 -4.01 22.72
C LEU A 26 1.98 -5.51 23.03
N GLU A 27 0.84 -5.97 23.55
CA GLU A 27 0.45 -7.38 23.49
C GLU A 27 0.13 -7.74 22.04
N ILE A 28 0.91 -8.66 21.47
CA ILE A 28 0.65 -9.25 20.16
C ILE A 28 -0.21 -10.50 20.39
N LYS A 29 -1.52 -10.37 20.24
CA LYS A 29 -2.42 -11.52 20.03
C LYS A 29 -2.30 -11.94 18.56
N CYS A 30 -1.51 -12.98 18.32
CA CYS A 30 -1.54 -13.73 17.06
C CYS A 30 -2.91 -14.42 16.92
N LEU A 31 -3.79 -13.84 16.11
CA LEU A 31 -4.94 -14.56 15.55
C LEU A 31 -4.48 -15.28 14.29
N THR A 32 -4.20 -16.57 14.44
CA THR A 32 -4.05 -17.54 13.36
C THR A 32 -5.39 -17.70 12.63
N GLY A 33 -5.48 -17.10 11.44
CA GLY A 33 -6.66 -17.16 10.57
C GLY A 33 -6.25 -17.32 9.11
N THR A 34 -5.59 -18.42 8.77
CA THR A 34 -5.23 -18.81 7.40
C THR A 34 -6.48 -19.20 6.61
N ARG A 35 -6.89 -18.37 5.64
CA ARG A 35 -7.58 -18.84 4.42
C ARG A 35 -6.67 -18.55 3.22
N ALA A 36 -5.91 -19.58 2.83
CA ALA A 36 -5.21 -19.62 1.57
C ALA A 36 -6.23 -19.86 0.45
N THR A 37 -6.47 -18.85 -0.40
CA THR A 37 -7.08 -19.07 -1.71
C THR A 37 -5.97 -19.28 -2.74
N SER A 38 -5.99 -20.49 -3.26
CA SER A 38 -5.29 -21.05 -4.41
C SER A 38 -5.35 -20.19 -5.66
N ALA A 39 -4.20 -19.93 -6.28
CA ALA A 39 -3.97 -20.00 -7.74
C ALA A 39 -2.59 -19.40 -8.04
N GLY A 40 -1.60 -20.22 -8.39
CA GLY A 40 -0.35 -19.68 -8.94
C GLY A 40 0.95 -20.45 -8.71
N ALA A 41 0.92 -21.64 -8.10
CA ALA A 41 2.11 -22.50 -8.01
C ALA A 41 1.92 -23.74 -8.91
N CYS A 42 2.00 -23.55 -10.23
CA CYS A 42 1.98 -24.65 -11.19
C CYS A 42 2.97 -24.34 -12.32
N GLN A 43 4.28 -24.46 -12.06
CA GLN A 43 5.31 -24.75 -13.09
C GLN A 43 6.76 -24.91 -12.57
N VAL A 44 6.97 -25.48 -11.39
CA VAL A 44 8.32 -25.95 -11.00
C VAL A 44 8.20 -27.32 -10.31
N MET A 45 7.66 -28.31 -11.03
CA MET A 45 7.66 -29.70 -10.60
C MET A 45 7.99 -30.63 -11.78
N GLU A 46 9.23 -30.55 -12.29
CA GLU A 46 9.70 -31.53 -13.27
C GLU A 46 11.18 -31.95 -13.14
N ASN A 47 11.83 -31.70 -12.00
CA ASN A 47 13.22 -32.17 -11.79
C ASN A 47 13.44 -32.99 -10.50
N ALA A 48 12.39 -33.52 -9.88
CA ALA A 48 12.47 -34.17 -8.56
C ALA A 48 12.53 -35.72 -8.57
N VAL A 49 12.80 -36.38 -9.72
CA VAL A 49 12.66 -37.85 -9.81
C VAL A 49 14.00 -38.63 -9.85
N MET A 50 15.16 -37.98 -9.82
CA MET A 50 16.45 -38.69 -9.93
C MET A 50 17.43 -38.44 -8.78
N ILE A 51 16.96 -38.38 -7.52
CA ILE A 51 17.85 -38.38 -6.34
C ILE A 51 17.33 -39.34 -5.24
N SER A 52 16.74 -40.49 -5.61
CA SER A 52 16.14 -41.42 -4.64
C SER A 52 16.86 -42.76 -4.46
N GLN A 53 18.06 -42.98 -5.01
CA GLN A 53 18.67 -44.33 -5.05
C GLN A 53 20.08 -44.48 -4.45
N ILE A 54 20.61 -43.54 -3.66
CA ILE A 54 22.01 -43.66 -3.12
C ILE A 54 22.11 -43.68 -1.59
N PHE A 55 21.00 -43.61 -0.83
CA PHE A 55 21.10 -43.54 0.64
C PHE A 55 20.79 -44.88 1.33
N SER A 56 21.87 -45.61 1.65
CA SER A 56 21.90 -46.79 2.52
C SER A 56 21.28 -46.53 3.91
N PRO A 57 20.61 -47.52 4.54
CA PRO A 57 19.93 -47.35 5.83
C PRO A 57 20.85 -47.10 7.04
N ALA A 58 22.17 -47.28 6.89
CA ALA A 58 23.15 -47.07 7.96
C ALA A 58 23.55 -45.59 8.15
N SER A 59 23.33 -44.71 7.17
CA SER A 59 23.71 -43.28 7.24
C SER A 59 22.61 -42.36 7.79
N TYR A 60 21.37 -42.86 7.93
CA TYR A 60 20.23 -42.09 8.46
C TYR A 60 20.38 -41.70 9.95
N ARG A 61 21.12 -42.49 10.74
CA ARG A 61 21.36 -42.18 12.17
C ARG A 61 22.31 -41.02 12.39
N PHE A 62 23.25 -40.78 11.49
CA PHE A 62 24.16 -39.63 11.56
C PHE A 62 23.53 -38.35 10.98
N CYS A 63 22.63 -38.46 10.00
CA CYS A 63 21.89 -37.30 9.49
C CYS A 63 20.82 -36.77 10.47
N ALA A 64 20.18 -37.64 11.26
CA ALA A 64 19.15 -37.22 12.22
C ALA A 64 19.69 -36.35 13.39
N MET A 65 20.94 -36.57 13.82
CA MET A 65 21.59 -35.72 14.83
C MET A 65 22.17 -34.41 14.25
N GLY A 66 22.63 -34.42 12.99
CA GLY A 66 23.13 -33.20 12.32
C GLY A 66 22.05 -32.16 12.06
N LEU A 67 20.81 -32.60 11.77
CA LEU A 67 19.67 -31.71 11.54
C LEU A 67 19.14 -31.04 12.82
N LEU A 68 19.36 -31.67 13.99
CA LEU A 68 18.98 -31.11 15.29
C LEU A 68 19.97 -30.03 15.78
N LEU A 69 21.23 -30.07 15.32
CA LEU A 69 22.26 -29.09 15.66
C LEU A 69 22.31 -27.88 14.69
N CYS A 70 21.86 -28.03 13.45
CA CYS A 70 21.79 -26.93 12.46
C CYS A 70 20.47 -26.14 12.47
N SER A 71 19.45 -26.61 13.19
CA SER A 71 18.15 -25.94 13.30
C SER A 71 18.18 -24.51 13.90
N PRO A 72 19.03 -24.16 14.90
CA PRO A 72 19.04 -22.79 15.43
C PRO A 72 19.74 -21.76 14.52
N LEU A 73 20.58 -22.18 13.54
CA LEU A 73 21.27 -21.23 12.66
C LEU A 73 20.35 -20.61 11.59
N LEU A 74 19.25 -21.28 11.23
CA LEU A 74 18.31 -20.79 10.21
C LEU A 74 17.31 -19.75 10.74
N PHE A 75 17.19 -19.58 12.06
CA PHE A 75 16.34 -18.54 12.67
C PHE A 75 17.07 -17.19 12.86
N ALA A 76 18.39 -17.14 12.64
CA ALA A 76 19.16 -15.90 12.77
C ALA A 76 19.17 -15.04 11.49
N THR A 77 18.75 -15.56 10.34
CA THR A 77 18.38 -14.73 9.18
C THR A 77 16.95 -14.23 9.37
N GLY A 78 16.72 -13.57 10.51
CA GLY A 78 15.51 -12.80 10.74
C GLY A 78 15.39 -11.79 9.62
N CYS A 79 14.22 -11.75 8.99
CA CYS A 79 13.79 -10.75 8.05
C CYS A 79 13.91 -9.36 8.72
N GLY A 80 15.12 -8.80 8.72
CA GLY A 80 15.41 -7.41 9.00
C GLY A 80 14.83 -6.62 7.84
N GLY A 81 13.49 -6.54 7.83
CA GLY A 81 12.75 -5.88 6.78
C GLY A 81 13.22 -4.46 6.69
N VAL A 82 13.58 -4.10 5.46
CA VAL A 82 13.91 -2.77 4.93
C VAL A 82 13.34 -1.69 5.84
N ASP A 83 14.20 -0.87 6.46
CA ASP A 83 13.91 0.11 7.51
C ASP A 83 12.61 0.91 7.28
N TYR A 84 11.48 0.30 7.63
CA TYR A 84 10.12 0.87 7.49
C TYR A 84 9.87 2.01 8.48
N LYS A 85 10.87 2.35 9.30
CA LYS A 85 10.77 3.33 10.38
C LYS A 85 10.86 4.78 9.89
N ALA A 86 11.32 5.00 8.66
CA ALA A 86 11.42 6.32 8.07
C ALA A 86 10.32 6.48 7.01
N ARG A 87 9.14 6.94 7.44
CA ARG A 87 8.01 7.26 6.56
C ARG A 87 7.59 8.72 6.74
N GLY A 88 7.11 9.34 5.67
CA GLY A 88 6.53 10.68 5.65
C GLY A 88 5.02 10.64 5.43
N ILE A 89 4.34 11.72 5.83
CA ILE A 89 2.91 11.93 5.57
C ILE A 89 2.79 12.93 4.43
N VAL A 90 2.17 12.55 3.32
CA VAL A 90 1.94 13.41 2.16
C VAL A 90 0.45 13.57 1.94
N LYS A 91 -0.02 14.81 1.95
CA LYS A 91 -1.40 15.20 1.67
C LYS A 91 -1.44 15.99 0.38
N GLY A 92 -2.56 15.98 -0.33
CA GLY A 92 -2.70 16.85 -1.49
C GLY A 92 -3.95 16.60 -2.29
N LYS A 93 -4.06 17.32 -3.40
CA LYS A 93 -5.14 17.16 -4.36
C LYS A 93 -4.61 16.71 -5.71
N VAL A 94 -5.37 15.89 -6.42
CA VAL A 94 -5.07 15.45 -7.78
C VAL A 94 -6.05 16.07 -8.75
N LYS A 95 -5.55 16.82 -9.74
CA LYS A 95 -6.34 17.47 -10.79
C LYS A 95 -5.85 17.05 -12.17
N THR A 96 -6.75 16.93 -13.13
CA THR A 96 -6.44 16.70 -14.55
C THR A 96 -7.20 17.71 -15.40
N GLY A 97 -6.47 18.54 -16.14
CA GLY A 97 -7.09 19.59 -16.98
C GLY A 97 -8.04 20.51 -16.19
N GLY A 98 -7.66 20.89 -14.96
CA GLY A 98 -8.46 21.75 -14.08
C GLY A 98 -9.62 21.08 -13.35
N LYS A 99 -9.87 19.77 -13.57
CA LYS A 99 -10.92 19.01 -12.88
C LYS A 99 -10.32 18.12 -11.80
N SER A 100 -10.93 18.07 -10.62
CA SER A 100 -10.54 17.12 -9.57
C SER A 100 -10.78 15.68 -10.01
N LEU A 101 -9.81 14.81 -9.73
CA LEU A 101 -9.96 13.38 -9.95
C LEU A 101 -10.74 12.75 -8.81
N THR A 102 -11.91 12.24 -9.13
CA THR A 102 -12.88 11.73 -8.15
C THR A 102 -12.64 10.27 -7.75
N SER A 103 -11.73 9.59 -8.45
CA SER A 103 -11.44 8.16 -8.27
C SER A 103 -10.02 7.85 -8.75
N GLY A 104 -9.35 6.93 -8.05
CA GLY A 104 -8.03 6.43 -8.43
C GLY A 104 -7.17 6.13 -7.21
N ASN A 105 -5.93 5.72 -7.47
CA ASN A 105 -4.89 5.53 -6.47
C ASN A 105 -3.65 6.34 -6.87
N VAL A 106 -3.02 6.99 -5.89
CA VAL A 106 -1.70 7.59 -6.02
C VAL A 106 -0.69 6.62 -5.44
N MET A 107 0.39 6.35 -6.17
CA MET A 107 1.49 5.49 -5.73
C MET A 107 2.81 6.25 -5.80
N PHE A 108 3.59 6.17 -4.73
CA PHE A 108 4.95 6.72 -4.65
C PHE A 108 5.93 5.56 -4.72
N VAL A 109 6.91 5.64 -5.61
CA VAL A 109 7.95 4.61 -5.78
C VAL A 109 9.32 5.26 -5.65
N ASN A 110 10.11 4.86 -4.66
CA ASN A 110 11.48 5.33 -4.48
C ASN A 110 12.45 4.57 -5.41
N LYS A 111 13.66 5.10 -5.60
CA LYS A 111 14.76 4.45 -6.34
C LYS A 111 15.12 3.05 -5.80
N GLU A 112 14.84 2.80 -4.52
CA GLU A 112 15.07 1.52 -3.84
C GLU A 112 13.97 0.48 -4.14
N GLY A 113 12.95 0.82 -4.92
CA GLY A 113 11.83 -0.07 -5.23
C GLY A 113 10.78 -0.16 -4.12
N ILE A 114 10.95 0.58 -3.02
CA ILE A 114 9.93 0.70 -1.97
C ILE A 114 8.78 1.54 -2.51
N SER A 115 7.56 1.02 -2.41
CA SER A 115 6.35 1.72 -2.82
C SER A 115 5.33 1.87 -1.70
N ALA A 116 4.48 2.88 -1.81
CA ALA A 116 3.31 3.10 -0.96
C ALA A 116 2.16 3.63 -1.83
N SER A 117 0.91 3.28 -1.49
CA SER A 117 -0.27 3.66 -2.28
C SER A 117 -1.41 4.16 -1.39
N SER A 118 -2.10 5.21 -1.84
CA SER A 118 -3.29 5.77 -1.19
C SER A 118 -4.41 5.92 -2.22
N SER A 119 -5.65 5.68 -1.78
CA SER A 119 -6.83 6.02 -2.55
C SER A 119 -7.05 7.53 -2.60
N ILE A 120 -7.71 7.97 -3.67
CA ILE A 120 -8.16 9.35 -3.88
C ILE A 120 -9.64 9.44 -3.48
N SER A 121 -9.99 10.50 -2.75
CA SER A 121 -11.36 10.80 -2.33
C SER A 121 -12.19 11.40 -3.46
N ALA A 122 -13.51 11.50 -3.26
CA ALA A 122 -14.43 12.07 -4.26
C ALA A 122 -14.09 13.53 -4.63
N ASP A 123 -13.51 14.30 -3.70
CA ASP A 123 -13.10 15.70 -3.91
C ASP A 123 -11.74 15.86 -4.62
N GLY A 124 -11.04 14.75 -4.85
CA GLY A 124 -9.68 14.72 -5.38
C GLY A 124 -8.59 14.81 -4.32
N ASP A 125 -8.96 14.83 -3.03
CA ASP A 125 -8.02 14.79 -1.91
C ASP A 125 -7.45 13.38 -1.69
N TYR A 126 -6.16 13.30 -1.40
CA TYR A 126 -5.48 12.06 -1.01
C TYR A 126 -4.64 12.29 0.25
N THR A 127 -4.44 11.23 1.04
CA THR A 127 -3.60 11.27 2.25
C THR A 127 -2.80 9.97 2.35
N MET A 128 -1.50 10.09 2.13
CA MET A 128 -0.52 9.01 2.26
C MET A 128 0.16 9.11 3.61
N THR A 129 0.01 8.12 4.50
CA THR A 129 0.64 8.13 5.84
C THR A 129 2.00 7.43 5.88
N ASP A 130 2.31 6.64 4.87
CA ASP A 130 3.45 5.73 4.81
C ASP A 130 4.31 5.98 3.55
N ALA A 131 4.46 7.23 3.12
CA ALA A 131 5.31 7.56 1.98
C ALA A 131 6.79 7.24 2.29
N PRO A 132 7.53 6.55 1.39
CA PRO A 132 8.96 6.33 1.57
C PRO A 132 9.72 7.67 1.52
N LEU A 133 10.75 7.83 2.35
CA LEU A 133 11.59 9.04 2.33
C LEU A 133 12.56 9.03 1.15
N GLY A 134 12.89 10.21 0.63
CA GLY A 134 13.82 10.39 -0.48
C GLY A 134 13.13 10.67 -1.81
N ASP A 135 13.88 10.51 -2.90
CA ASP A 135 13.43 10.82 -4.26
C ASP A 135 12.42 9.79 -4.77
N CYS A 136 11.15 10.17 -4.77
CA CYS A 136 10.07 9.31 -5.23
C CYS A 136 9.58 9.73 -6.61
N THR A 137 9.22 8.72 -7.40
CA THR A 137 8.44 8.88 -8.62
C THR A 137 6.97 8.69 -8.28
N VAL A 138 6.12 9.62 -8.69
CA VAL A 138 4.69 9.60 -8.39
C VAL A 138 3.91 9.07 -9.58
N THR A 139 3.09 8.05 -9.36
CA THR A 139 2.18 7.52 -10.38
C THR A 139 0.74 7.65 -9.92
N VAL A 140 -0.15 7.88 -10.89
CA VAL A 140 -1.59 7.98 -10.64
C VAL A 140 -2.26 6.93 -11.50
N VAL A 141 -2.87 5.95 -10.86
CA VAL A 141 -3.60 4.87 -11.53
C VAL A 141 -5.08 5.08 -11.30
N VAL A 142 -5.81 5.33 -12.38
CA VAL A 142 -7.27 5.33 -12.36
C VAL A 142 -7.74 3.96 -12.79
N ASN A 143 -8.43 3.27 -11.89
CA ASN A 143 -9.12 2.05 -12.22
C ASN A 143 -10.25 2.40 -13.19
N LYS A 144 -10.02 2.14 -14.48
CA LYS A 144 -11.09 2.14 -15.48
C LYS A 144 -12.07 1.07 -15.03
N LEU A 145 -13.21 1.47 -14.46
CA LEU A 145 -14.28 0.52 -14.23
C LEU A 145 -14.61 -0.07 -15.60
N PRO A 146 -14.59 -1.40 -15.78
CA PRO A 146 -15.03 -1.99 -17.02
C PRO A 146 -16.47 -1.53 -17.22
N MET A 147 -16.68 -0.62 -18.17
CA MET A 147 -18.00 -0.21 -18.62
C MET A 147 -18.60 -1.31 -19.49
N ASP A 148 -18.56 -2.55 -19.00
CA ASP A 148 -19.30 -3.62 -19.64
C ASP A 148 -20.79 -3.27 -19.47
N PRO A 149 -21.53 -3.03 -20.56
CA PRO A 149 -22.93 -2.62 -20.47
C PRO A 149 -23.77 -3.64 -19.67
N ASN A 150 -23.36 -4.90 -19.64
CA ASN A 150 -23.97 -5.97 -18.87
C ASN A 150 -23.77 -5.84 -17.35
N VAL A 151 -22.66 -5.24 -16.88
CA VAL A 151 -22.39 -5.07 -15.45
C VAL A 151 -23.23 -3.92 -14.88
N LYS A 152 -23.49 -2.88 -15.68
CA LYS A 152 -24.40 -1.78 -15.30
C LYS A 152 -25.82 -2.27 -15.04
N GLY A 153 -26.31 -3.25 -15.82
CA GLY A 153 -27.62 -3.88 -15.60
C GLY A 153 -27.72 -4.67 -14.30
N ARG A 154 -26.62 -5.29 -13.85
CA ARG A 154 -26.56 -6.03 -12.58
C ARG A 154 -26.44 -5.12 -11.36
N LEU A 155 -25.66 -4.04 -11.47
CA LEU A 155 -25.48 -3.06 -10.39
C LEU A 155 -26.68 -2.12 -10.22
N SER A 156 -27.46 -1.88 -11.28
CA SER A 156 -28.64 -1.00 -11.21
C SER A 156 -29.87 -1.63 -10.55
N GLY A 157 -29.73 -2.79 -9.90
CA GLY A 157 -30.78 -3.38 -9.06
C GLY A 157 -32.01 -3.90 -9.81
N LYS A 158 -32.03 -3.83 -11.14
CA LYS A 158 -33.07 -4.44 -11.99
C LYS A 158 -32.81 -5.91 -12.31
N GLY A 159 -31.62 -6.41 -12.00
CA GLY A 159 -31.35 -7.84 -12.01
C GLY A 159 -31.99 -8.48 -10.78
N ALA A 160 -33.07 -9.23 -10.98
CA ALA A 160 -33.63 -10.14 -9.98
C ALA A 160 -32.60 -11.22 -9.63
N GLY A 161 -31.63 -10.87 -8.78
CA GLY A 161 -30.78 -11.86 -8.14
C GLY A 161 -31.68 -12.80 -7.32
N PRO A 162 -31.37 -14.11 -7.26
CA PRO A 162 -32.10 -15.03 -6.39
C PRO A 162 -32.10 -14.46 -4.97
N LYS A 163 -33.30 -14.25 -4.40
CA LYS A 163 -33.46 -13.88 -2.99
C LYS A 163 -32.60 -14.83 -2.18
N MET A 164 -31.53 -14.32 -1.56
CA MET A 164 -30.79 -15.13 -0.61
C MET A 164 -31.78 -15.49 0.50
N PRO A 165 -31.90 -16.78 0.85
CA PRO A 165 -32.77 -17.21 1.94
C PRO A 165 -32.33 -16.52 3.22
N ASP A 166 -33.30 -16.01 3.99
CA ASP A 166 -33.07 -15.36 5.27
C ASP A 166 -32.27 -16.29 6.19
N GLY A 167 -30.97 -16.05 6.27
CA GLY A 167 -30.10 -16.74 7.23
C GLY A 167 -30.50 -16.38 8.66
N PRO A 168 -30.28 -17.29 9.64
CA PRO A 168 -30.61 -17.03 11.04
C PRO A 168 -29.93 -15.74 11.51
N ARG A 169 -30.73 -14.72 11.83
CA ARG A 169 -30.25 -13.47 12.42
C ARG A 169 -29.76 -13.77 13.83
N MET A 170 -28.45 -13.66 14.06
CA MET A 170 -27.91 -13.74 15.41
C MET A 170 -28.30 -12.46 16.17
N PRO A 171 -29.02 -12.56 17.30
CA PRO A 171 -29.30 -11.41 18.16
C PRO A 171 -28.00 -10.96 18.82
N GLY A 172 -27.53 -9.74 18.50
CA GLY A 172 -26.38 -9.13 19.15
C GLY A 172 -25.31 -8.52 18.23
N ALA A 173 -25.42 -8.70 16.91
CA ALA A 173 -24.60 -7.93 15.96
C ALA A 173 -25.30 -6.60 15.66
N GLU A 174 -25.07 -5.59 16.49
CA GLU A 174 -25.41 -4.21 16.17
C GLU A 174 -24.66 -3.84 14.88
N ALA A 175 -25.39 -3.73 13.79
CA ALA A 175 -24.82 -3.28 12.52
C ALA A 175 -24.21 -1.89 12.74
N PRO A 176 -22.93 -1.66 12.38
CA PRO A 176 -22.31 -0.36 12.54
C PRO A 176 -23.15 0.68 11.80
N ALA A 177 -23.84 1.52 12.58
CA ALA A 177 -24.67 2.58 12.07
C ALA A 177 -23.76 3.59 11.36
N GLY A 178 -24.04 3.86 10.08
CA GLY A 178 -23.53 5.07 9.45
C GLY A 178 -22.32 4.92 8.53
N MET A 179 -22.12 3.79 7.86
CA MET A 179 -21.51 3.86 6.52
C MET A 179 -22.54 4.47 5.58
N SER A 180 -22.69 5.80 5.68
CA SER A 180 -23.36 6.64 4.71
C SER A 180 -22.88 6.18 3.33
N ALA A 181 -23.82 5.90 2.43
CA ALA A 181 -23.54 5.64 1.03
C ALA A 181 -22.88 6.90 0.46
N ALA A 182 -21.57 6.99 0.68
CA ALA A 182 -20.73 8.09 0.27
C ALA A 182 -20.96 8.24 -1.23
N SER A 183 -21.60 9.35 -1.57
CA SER A 183 -21.98 9.77 -2.90
C SER A 183 -20.91 9.35 -3.91
N MET A 184 -21.15 8.26 -4.64
CA MET A 184 -20.23 7.82 -5.68
C MET A 184 -20.19 8.90 -6.76
N PRO A 185 -19.07 9.63 -6.91
CA PRO A 185 -18.97 10.66 -7.93
C PRO A 185 -19.03 9.99 -9.31
N LYS A 186 -20.09 10.31 -10.08
CA LYS A 186 -20.38 9.67 -11.38
C LYS A 186 -19.47 10.11 -12.53
N THR A 187 -18.54 11.01 -12.29
CA THR A 187 -17.69 11.59 -13.34
C THR A 187 -16.29 11.01 -13.24
N ILE A 188 -16.05 9.91 -13.96
CA ILE A 188 -14.71 9.36 -14.17
C ILE A 188 -14.08 10.15 -15.31
N VAL A 189 -13.12 11.01 -15.00
CA VAL A 189 -12.31 11.69 -16.02
C VAL A 189 -11.29 10.67 -16.53
N PRO A 190 -11.24 10.39 -17.84
CA PRO A 190 -10.20 9.52 -18.40
C PRO A 190 -8.83 10.18 -18.20
N ILE A 191 -7.87 9.41 -17.68
CA ILE A 191 -6.46 9.82 -17.61
C ILE A 191 -5.68 9.10 -18.70
N ASP A 192 -4.71 9.79 -19.29
CA ASP A 192 -3.72 9.21 -20.20
C ASP A 192 -2.91 8.10 -19.50
N GLU A 193 -2.69 6.98 -20.20
CA GLU A 193 -1.96 5.82 -19.67
C GLU A 193 -0.49 6.12 -19.34
N LYS A 194 0.04 7.26 -19.82
CA LYS A 194 1.39 7.75 -19.52
C LYS A 194 1.62 8.02 -18.03
N PHE A 195 0.57 8.34 -17.26
CA PHE A 195 0.70 8.59 -15.82
C PHE A 195 0.59 7.33 -14.96
N ALA A 196 0.19 6.20 -15.56
CA ALA A 196 0.07 4.92 -14.87
C ALA A 196 1.44 4.24 -14.65
N LYS A 197 2.44 4.54 -15.47
CA LYS A 197 3.78 3.94 -15.36
C LYS A 197 4.76 4.93 -14.68
N PRO A 198 5.62 4.45 -13.77
CA PRO A 198 6.59 5.31 -13.08
C PRO A 198 7.55 5.96 -14.07
N GLU A 199 8.03 5.20 -15.06
CA GLU A 199 9.01 5.66 -16.05
C GLU A 199 8.49 6.79 -16.95
N THR A 200 7.19 6.79 -17.27
CA THR A 200 6.59 7.76 -18.21
C THR A 200 5.89 8.92 -17.51
N SER A 201 5.62 8.82 -16.21
CA SER A 201 4.93 9.87 -15.45
C SER A 201 5.72 11.18 -15.42
N GLY A 202 7.05 11.11 -15.34
CA GLY A 202 7.94 12.27 -15.18
C GLY A 202 7.78 13.03 -13.86
N LEU A 203 6.85 12.63 -12.98
CA LEU A 203 6.54 13.31 -11.73
C LEU A 203 7.53 12.84 -10.65
N LYS A 204 8.42 13.75 -10.25
CA LYS A 204 9.39 13.50 -9.18
C LYS A 204 9.06 14.37 -7.97
N PHE A 205 9.09 13.76 -6.80
CA PHE A 205 8.86 14.44 -5.53
C PHE A 205 9.78 13.86 -4.45
N THR A 206 10.50 14.72 -3.75
CA THR A 206 11.39 14.31 -2.65
C THR A 206 10.61 14.37 -1.35
N VAL A 207 10.36 13.20 -0.75
CA VAL A 207 9.62 13.09 0.51
C VAL A 207 10.60 13.27 1.67
N ILE A 208 10.43 14.33 2.46
CA ILE A 208 11.06 14.51 3.78
C ILE A 208 10.21 13.93 4.92
N LYS A 209 10.85 13.68 6.06
CA LYS A 209 10.18 13.22 7.29
C LYS A 209 9.25 14.34 7.81
N GLY A 210 8.00 13.98 8.12
CA GLY A 210 6.99 14.91 8.63
C GLY A 210 5.74 14.98 7.74
N GLU A 211 4.91 15.99 7.98
CA GLU A 211 3.75 16.29 7.13
C GLU A 211 4.13 17.23 6.00
N GLN A 212 3.71 16.89 4.77
CA GLN A 212 3.93 17.70 3.58
C GLN A 212 2.67 17.75 2.73
N THR A 213 2.55 18.84 1.95
CA THR A 213 1.46 19.00 0.98
C THR A 213 2.02 19.01 -0.43
N TYR A 214 1.52 18.13 -1.31
CA TYR A 214 1.92 18.04 -2.71
C TYR A 214 0.69 17.90 -3.61
N ASN A 215 0.36 18.96 -4.34
CA ASN A 215 -0.74 18.94 -5.30
C ASN A 215 -0.24 18.46 -6.66
N ILE A 216 -0.95 17.50 -7.23
CA ILE A 216 -0.62 16.88 -8.51
C ILE A 216 -1.55 17.49 -9.57
N GLU A 217 -0.96 18.15 -10.56
CA GLU A 217 -1.68 18.67 -11.73
C GLU A 217 -1.22 17.91 -12.98
N LEU A 218 -2.17 17.26 -13.65
CA LEU A 218 -1.97 16.42 -14.84
C LEU A 218 -2.52 17.09 -16.11
#